data_AF-A0A2D9X268-F1
#
_entry.id   AF-A0A2D9X268-F1
#
_cell.length_a   1.000
_cell.length_b   1.000
_cell.length_c   1.000
_cell.angle_alpha   90.00
_cell.angle_beta   90.00
_cell.angle_gamma   90.00
#
_symmetry.space_group_name_H-M   'P 1'
#
loop_
_entity.id
_entity.type
_entity.pdbx_description
1 polymer ?
#
loop_
_entity_poly.entity_id
_entity_poly.type
_entity_poly.pdbx_seq_one_letter_code
_entity_poly.pdbx_strand_id
1 'polypeptide(L)'
;MFRSFYFWILSLFKQNWILRYNGEFTYELIAVLPFAHWLASKGKNVSIESSKDTKCLYYFVKDHKEVFDERRFCRPTGVPIHNIHVRWLNTLLWSPPPLKAQYKNDEFIYDKPTLIITNKYNSEWDFDPLTFLSLEFIEELFTKLSTKYQIIYCRPSNKEIIDDNSKIYEFNDKSLIKEKFPDVLLIEDLYQDSVGLSFNELQLKVFANADRFISLLGGYSLLCSYFQGTNIIYAARSHLREAHEIGYKAFDRWYHKFSGSKILYCDSYDAIRRQVDLHY
;
A
#
# COMPACT_ATOMS: atom_id res chain seq x y z
N MET A 1 9.08 20.27 13.35
CA MET A 1 10.02 20.04 14.47
C MET A 1 9.33 20.10 15.83
N PHE A 2 8.62 21.20 16.16
CA PHE A 2 7.90 21.36 17.44
C PHE A 2 6.93 20.23 17.80
N ARG A 3 6.12 19.75 16.85
CA ARG A 3 5.15 18.67 17.11
C ARG A 3 5.83 17.36 17.52
N SER A 4 6.87 16.94 16.79
CA SER A 4 7.61 15.72 17.12
C SER A 4 8.33 15.84 18.45
N PHE A 5 8.83 17.04 18.80
CA PHE A 5 9.41 17.30 20.11
C PHE A 5 8.37 17.18 21.23
N TYR A 6 7.17 17.74 21.04
CA TYR A 6 6.05 17.57 21.97
C TYR A 6 5.70 16.09 22.19
N PHE A 7 5.55 15.30 21.11
CA PHE A 7 5.27 13.86 21.24
C PHE A 7 6.42 13.09 21.87
N TRP A 8 7.67 13.50 21.63
CA TRP A 8 8.83 12.91 22.26
C TRP A 8 8.80 13.14 23.78
N ILE A 9 8.61 14.38 24.24
CA ILE A 9 8.43 14.68 25.67
C ILE A 9 7.25 13.88 26.23
N LEU A 10 6.10 13.90 25.55
CA LEU A 10 4.92 13.17 25.99
C LEU A 10 5.21 11.67 26.15
N SER A 11 6.01 11.07 25.26
CA SER A 11 6.41 9.66 25.32
C SER A 11 7.30 9.30 26.51
N LEU A 12 7.99 10.27 27.13
CA LEU A 12 8.77 10.02 28.33
C LEU A 12 7.86 9.75 29.54
N PHE A 13 6.72 10.43 29.63
CA PHE A 13 5.83 10.39 30.80
C PHE A 13 4.55 9.57 30.58
N LYS A 14 4.06 9.50 29.33
CA LYS A 14 2.82 8.80 28.98
C LYS A 14 3.10 7.32 28.70
N GLN A 15 2.42 6.46 29.45
CA GLN A 15 2.55 5.01 29.30
C GLN A 15 1.46 4.38 28.42
N ASN A 16 0.22 4.86 28.56
CA ASN A 16 -0.94 4.35 27.81
C ASN A 16 -1.27 5.27 26.63
N TRP A 17 -1.39 4.71 25.44
CA TRP A 17 -1.61 5.43 24.19
C TRP A 17 -2.82 4.85 23.47
N ILE A 18 -3.78 5.70 23.12
CA ILE A 18 -4.91 5.34 22.28
C ILE A 18 -4.72 6.08 20.96
N LEU A 19 -4.57 5.35 19.86
CA LEU A 19 -4.49 5.90 18.52
C LEU A 19 -5.79 5.55 17.79
N ARG A 20 -6.55 6.60 17.48
CA ARG A 20 -7.83 6.50 16.77
C ARG A 20 -7.69 7.16 15.41
N TYR A 21 -7.95 6.42 14.33
CA TYR A 21 -7.85 6.95 12.98
C TYR A 21 -8.75 6.20 12.00
N ASN A 22 -9.49 6.96 11.19
CA ASN A 22 -10.36 6.44 10.14
C ASN A 22 -10.21 7.23 8.84
N GLY A 23 -9.03 7.82 8.60
CA GLY A 23 -8.80 8.55 7.37
C GLY A 23 -8.28 7.67 6.24
N GLU A 24 -7.77 8.30 5.19
CA GLU A 24 -7.23 7.62 4.00
C GLU A 24 -6.17 6.56 4.37
N PHE A 25 -6.18 5.45 3.64
CA PHE A 25 -5.28 4.33 3.92
C PHE A 25 -3.78 4.72 3.85
N THR A 26 -3.44 5.62 2.94
CA THR A 26 -2.08 6.14 2.77
C THR A 26 -1.56 6.85 4.02
N TYR A 27 -2.39 7.68 4.68
CA TYR A 27 -2.00 8.34 5.93
C TYR A 27 -1.82 7.34 7.07
N GLU A 28 -2.63 6.29 7.10
CA GLU A 28 -2.51 5.22 8.08
C GLU A 28 -1.15 4.51 7.96
N LEU A 29 -0.79 4.09 6.74
CA LEU A 29 0.47 3.41 6.45
C LEU A 29 1.71 4.30 6.68
N ILE A 30 1.63 5.61 6.45
CA ILE A 30 2.79 6.50 6.59
C ILE A 30 2.94 7.01 8.03
N ALA A 31 1.84 7.33 8.72
CA ALA A 31 1.89 8.08 9.96
C ALA A 31 1.47 7.28 11.18
N VAL A 32 0.30 6.62 11.13
CA VAL A 32 -0.30 5.99 12.31
C VAL A 32 0.39 4.68 12.62
N LEU A 33 0.49 3.79 11.62
CA LEU A 33 1.06 2.47 11.77
C LEU A 33 2.53 2.49 12.24
N PRO A 34 3.44 3.28 11.63
CA PRO A 34 4.83 3.36 12.10
C PRO A 34 4.99 4.01 13.47
N PHE A 35 4.10 4.92 13.86
CA PHE A 35 4.14 5.52 15.20
C PHE A 35 3.64 4.53 16.27
N ALA A 36 2.58 3.78 15.98
CA ALA A 36 2.09 2.70 16.83
C ALA A 36 3.18 1.66 17.08
N HIS A 37 3.87 1.23 16.02
CA HIS A 37 4.97 0.27 16.12
C HIS A 37 6.17 0.85 16.88
N TRP A 38 6.53 2.12 16.63
CA TRP A 38 7.56 2.79 17.43
C TRP A 38 7.20 2.82 18.92
N LEU A 39 5.96 3.18 19.30
CA LEU A 39 5.51 3.18 20.69
C LEU A 39 5.59 1.77 21.31
N ALA A 40 5.08 0.75 20.61
CA ALA A 40 5.12 -0.63 21.06
C ALA A 40 6.57 -1.11 21.28
N SER A 41 7.48 -0.77 20.36
CA SER A 41 8.93 -1.08 20.49
C SER A 41 9.61 -0.40 21.68
N LYS A 42 8.99 0.65 22.26
CA LYS A 42 9.44 1.32 23.49
C LYS A 42 8.72 0.81 24.74
N GLY A 43 8.01 -0.31 24.65
CA GLY A 43 7.29 -0.90 25.77
C GLY A 43 6.09 -0.06 26.23
N LYS A 44 5.51 0.76 25.35
CA LYS A 44 4.29 1.53 25.66
C LYS A 44 3.06 0.66 25.48
N ASN A 45 2.05 0.89 26.31
CA ASN A 45 0.75 0.24 26.17
C ASN A 45 -0.03 0.97 25.07
N VAL A 46 -0.20 0.34 23.93
CA VAL A 46 -0.87 0.92 22.76
C VAL A 46 -2.23 0.25 22.58
N SER A 47 -3.25 1.06 22.33
CA SER A 47 -4.58 0.65 21.90
C SER A 47 -4.88 1.30 20.56
N ILE A 48 -5.44 0.54 19.62
CA ILE A 48 -5.78 1.02 18.27
C ILE A 48 -7.31 0.99 18.07
N GLU A 49 -7.84 2.09 17.54
CA GLU A 49 -9.19 2.18 17.00
C GLU A 49 -9.10 2.59 15.54
N SER A 50 -9.35 1.66 14.63
CA SER A 50 -9.18 1.89 13.19
C SER A 50 -10.36 1.40 12.36
N SER A 51 -10.30 1.62 11.04
CA SER A 51 -11.30 1.12 10.11
C SER A 51 -11.26 -0.40 9.97
N LYS A 52 -12.37 -0.99 9.55
CA LYS A 52 -12.48 -2.43 9.28
C LYS A 52 -11.35 -2.96 8.40
N ASP A 53 -11.00 -4.22 8.64
CA ASP A 53 -9.97 -4.96 7.91
C ASP A 53 -8.58 -4.30 7.98
N THR A 54 -8.17 -3.78 9.14
CA THR A 54 -6.80 -3.24 9.34
C THR A 54 -6.09 -3.85 10.53
N LYS A 55 -6.72 -4.76 11.27
CA LYS A 55 -6.14 -5.44 12.42
C LYS A 55 -4.84 -6.17 12.13
N CYS A 56 -4.76 -6.78 10.95
CA CYS A 56 -3.54 -7.43 10.48
C CYS A 56 -2.34 -6.46 10.45
N LEU A 57 -2.53 -5.18 10.10
CA LEU A 57 -1.42 -4.22 10.08
C LEU A 57 -0.80 -4.00 11.46
N TYR A 58 -1.59 -4.09 12.52
CA TYR A 58 -1.18 -3.85 13.91
C TYR A 58 -1.02 -5.15 14.70
N TYR A 59 -0.55 -6.24 14.09
CA TYR A 59 -0.34 -7.55 14.72
C TYR A 59 0.44 -7.50 16.06
N PHE A 60 1.26 -6.47 16.26
CA PHE A 60 2.05 -6.23 17.49
C PHE A 60 1.26 -5.54 18.61
N VAL A 61 -0.01 -5.16 18.38
CA VAL A 61 -0.90 -4.54 19.36
C VAL A 61 -2.02 -5.51 19.75
N LYS A 62 -2.14 -5.81 21.06
CA LYS A 62 -3.19 -6.70 21.58
C LYS A 62 -4.57 -6.02 21.65
N ASP A 63 -4.62 -4.76 22.07
CA ASP A 63 -5.87 -4.00 22.21
C ASP A 63 -6.17 -3.25 20.92
N HIS A 64 -6.81 -3.93 19.97
CA HIS A 64 -7.19 -3.34 18.70
C HIS A 64 -8.67 -3.62 18.40
N LYS A 65 -9.43 -2.53 18.24
CA LYS A 65 -10.83 -2.52 17.82
C LYS A 65 -10.99 -1.86 16.46
N GLU A 66 -11.68 -2.53 15.54
CA GLU A 66 -12.09 -1.95 14.26
C GLU A 66 -13.49 -1.36 14.43
N VAL A 67 -13.58 -0.04 14.54
CA VAL A 67 -14.81 0.66 14.97
C VAL A 67 -15.40 1.54 13.87
N PHE A 68 -14.75 1.63 12.71
CA PHE A 68 -15.21 2.46 11.60
C PHE A 68 -15.49 1.62 10.35
N ASP A 69 -16.67 1.84 9.75
CA ASP A 69 -17.13 1.17 8.54
C ASP A 69 -16.71 1.91 7.25
N GLU A 70 -16.25 3.15 7.37
CA GLU A 70 -15.87 4.04 6.28
C GLU A 70 -14.54 4.74 6.57
N ARG A 71 -13.85 5.17 5.52
CA ARG A 71 -12.73 6.09 5.63
C ARG A 71 -13.13 7.51 5.26
N ARG A 72 -12.44 8.49 5.85
CA ARG A 72 -12.69 9.93 5.67
C ARG A 72 -11.47 10.63 5.08
N PHE A 73 -11.73 11.71 4.36
CA PHE A 73 -10.65 12.63 3.98
C PHE A 73 -10.21 13.47 5.19
N CYS A 74 -9.36 12.89 6.07
CA CYS A 74 -8.88 13.56 7.28
C CYS A 74 -7.43 13.21 7.62
N ARG A 75 -6.73 14.20 8.20
CA ARG A 75 -5.36 14.05 8.69
C ARG A 75 -5.33 13.47 10.11
N PRO A 76 -4.35 12.63 10.46
CA PRO A 76 -4.24 12.09 11.81
C PRO A 76 -3.77 13.18 12.80
N THR A 77 -4.49 13.33 13.92
CA THR A 77 -4.25 14.40 14.92
C THR A 77 -3.57 13.90 16.20
N GLY A 78 -3.51 12.58 16.43
CA GLY A 78 -2.89 11.94 17.60
C GLY A 78 -1.45 11.48 17.40
N VAL A 79 -0.81 11.86 16.29
CA VAL A 79 0.51 11.34 15.88
C VAL A 79 1.50 12.46 15.51
N PRO A 80 2.82 12.19 15.52
CA PRO A 80 3.84 13.18 15.17
C PRO A 80 3.74 13.67 13.71
N ILE A 81 3.48 12.75 12.77
CA ILE A 81 3.36 13.02 11.34
C ILE A 81 1.89 13.24 10.99
N HIS A 82 1.44 14.49 10.96
CA HIS A 82 0.05 14.82 10.63
C HIS A 82 -0.14 15.21 9.15
N ASN A 83 0.95 15.52 8.43
CA ASN A 83 0.97 15.79 7.00
C ASN A 83 2.02 14.89 6.35
N ILE A 84 1.59 14.10 5.36
CA ILE A 84 2.43 13.13 4.65
C ILE A 84 3.04 13.71 3.37
N HIS A 85 2.43 14.77 2.82
CA HIS A 85 2.93 15.43 1.62
C HIS A 85 4.05 16.38 2.00
N VAL A 86 5.24 15.80 2.21
CA VAL A 86 6.44 16.50 2.66
C VAL A 86 7.67 16.01 1.91
N ARG A 87 8.59 16.95 1.69
CA ARG A 87 9.87 16.66 1.05
C ARG A 87 10.83 15.87 1.95
N TRP A 88 10.67 15.97 3.26
CA TRP A 88 11.48 15.24 4.24
C TRP A 88 10.56 14.67 5.32
N LEU A 89 10.46 13.34 5.39
CA LEU A 89 9.68 12.67 6.41
C LEU A 89 10.45 12.69 7.75
N ASN A 90 9.83 13.21 8.80
CA ASN A 90 10.44 13.19 10.14
C ASN A 90 10.31 11.79 10.76
N THR A 91 11.43 11.09 10.84
CA THR A 91 11.48 9.69 11.28
C THR A 91 11.89 9.50 12.76
N LEU A 92 11.93 10.58 13.56
CA LEU A 92 12.38 10.52 14.96
C LEU A 92 11.55 9.56 15.84
N LEU A 93 10.23 9.56 15.66
CA LEU A 93 9.27 8.75 16.42
C LEU A 93 8.54 7.79 15.48
N TRP A 94 9.28 7.16 14.58
CA TRP A 94 8.71 6.47 13.44
C TRP A 94 9.51 5.21 13.17
N SER A 95 8.82 4.08 13.15
CA SER A 95 9.43 2.78 12.86
C SER A 95 8.39 1.91 12.18
N PRO A 96 8.44 1.72 10.85
CA PRO A 96 7.50 0.86 10.14
C PRO A 96 7.59 -0.59 10.67
N PRO A 97 6.47 -1.28 10.89
CA PRO A 97 6.52 -2.69 11.23
C PRO A 97 7.09 -3.52 10.06
N PRO A 98 7.87 -4.59 10.34
CA PRO A 98 8.46 -5.43 9.30
C PRO A 98 7.44 -6.41 8.70
N LEU A 99 6.44 -5.88 7.97
CA LEU A 99 5.30 -6.66 7.46
C LEU A 99 5.73 -7.87 6.62
N LYS A 100 6.76 -7.73 5.76
CA LYS A 100 7.28 -8.86 5.00
C LYS A 100 7.74 -10.03 5.86
N ALA A 101 8.51 -9.75 6.91
CA ALA A 101 9.03 -10.79 7.79
C ALA A 101 7.89 -11.44 8.59
N GLN A 102 6.94 -10.63 9.06
CA GLN A 102 5.79 -11.11 9.82
C GLN A 102 4.87 -12.03 9.00
N TYR A 103 4.66 -11.70 7.72
CA TYR A 103 3.66 -12.36 6.87
C TYR A 103 4.25 -13.37 5.88
N LYS A 104 5.57 -13.60 5.92
CA LYS A 104 6.24 -14.65 5.13
C LYS A 104 5.63 -16.00 5.47
N ASN A 105 5.32 -16.80 4.44
CA ASN A 105 4.59 -18.06 4.58
C ASN A 105 4.90 -19.02 3.44
N ASP A 106 4.49 -20.27 3.61
CA ASP A 106 4.64 -21.34 2.62
C ASP A 106 3.35 -21.64 1.82
N GLU A 107 2.31 -20.81 1.98
CA GLU A 107 0.99 -21.00 1.34
C GLU A 107 0.95 -20.39 -0.07
N PHE A 108 1.42 -19.15 -0.21
CA PHE A 108 1.40 -18.42 -1.48
C PHE A 108 2.78 -18.47 -2.16
N ILE A 109 3.28 -19.68 -2.39
CA ILE A 109 4.54 -19.95 -3.10
C ILE A 109 4.24 -20.61 -4.44
N TYR A 110 5.00 -20.22 -5.46
CA TYR A 110 4.82 -20.69 -6.83
C TYR A 110 6.18 -21.03 -7.44
N ASP A 111 6.18 -21.80 -8.53
CA ASP A 111 7.40 -22.23 -9.21
C ASP A 111 8.21 -21.06 -9.77
N LYS A 112 7.51 -20.01 -10.22
CA LYS A 112 8.10 -18.76 -10.71
C LYS A 112 8.15 -17.72 -9.58
N PRO A 113 9.15 -16.84 -9.55
CA PRO A 113 9.16 -15.69 -8.64
C PRO A 113 7.85 -14.89 -8.76
N THR A 114 7.31 -14.44 -7.63
CA THR A 114 6.06 -13.68 -7.61
C THR A 114 6.29 -12.23 -8.02
N LEU A 115 5.46 -11.75 -8.97
CA LEU A 115 5.33 -10.36 -9.37
C LEU A 115 3.92 -9.89 -9.03
N ILE A 116 3.81 -8.86 -8.20
CA ILE A 116 2.53 -8.21 -7.91
C ILE A 116 2.34 -7.04 -8.87
N ILE A 117 1.20 -7.00 -9.55
CA ILE A 117 0.78 -5.86 -10.36
C ILE A 117 -0.52 -5.32 -9.76
N THR A 118 -0.48 -4.12 -9.17
CA THR A 118 -1.68 -3.48 -8.65
C THR A 118 -2.30 -2.59 -9.72
N ASN A 119 -3.62 -2.59 -9.82
CA ASN A 119 -4.36 -1.60 -10.61
C ASN A 119 -5.41 -0.87 -9.78
N LYS A 120 -5.94 0.23 -10.32
CA LYS A 120 -7.13 0.90 -9.82
C LYS A 120 -7.89 1.50 -11.00
N TYR A 121 -9.19 1.64 -10.86
CA TYR A 121 -10.01 2.36 -11.84
C TYR A 121 -11.13 3.07 -11.07
N ASN A 122 -10.74 4.16 -10.41
CA ASN A 122 -11.57 4.91 -9.48
C ASN A 122 -11.41 6.40 -9.70
N SER A 123 -12.38 7.17 -9.22
CA SER A 123 -12.27 8.64 -9.23
C SER A 123 -11.06 9.09 -8.42
N GLU A 124 -10.35 10.09 -8.91
CA GLU A 124 -9.18 10.68 -8.25
C GLU A 124 -9.32 12.19 -8.21
N TRP A 125 -9.35 12.76 -7.00
CA TRP A 125 -9.39 14.21 -6.81
C TRP A 125 -10.54 14.91 -7.56
N ASP A 126 -11.74 14.33 -7.46
CA ASP A 126 -12.95 14.79 -8.15
C ASP A 126 -12.92 14.67 -9.69
N PHE A 127 -11.93 13.97 -10.24
CA PHE A 127 -11.86 13.61 -11.66
C PHE A 127 -12.18 12.13 -11.87
N ASP A 128 -12.55 11.79 -13.11
CA ASP A 128 -12.55 10.40 -13.60
C ASP A 128 -11.16 9.76 -13.49
N PRO A 129 -11.04 8.42 -13.59
CA PRO A 129 -9.77 7.73 -13.36
C PRO A 129 -8.60 8.34 -14.15
N LEU A 130 -7.57 8.81 -13.43
CA LEU A 130 -6.42 9.49 -14.02
C LEU A 130 -5.19 8.58 -14.09
N THR A 131 -4.96 7.81 -13.04
CA THR A 131 -3.78 6.98 -12.85
C THR A 131 -4.21 5.52 -12.79
N PHE A 132 -4.22 4.86 -13.95
CA PHE A 132 -4.51 3.43 -14.07
C PHE A 132 -3.68 2.81 -15.19
N LEU A 133 -3.59 1.48 -15.20
CA LEU A 133 -3.05 0.70 -16.33
C LEU A 133 -4.20 0.35 -17.28
N SER A 134 -4.12 0.78 -18.54
CA SER A 134 -5.13 0.47 -19.56
C SER A 134 -5.15 -1.02 -19.89
N LEU A 135 -6.26 -1.50 -20.45
CA LEU A 135 -6.39 -2.92 -20.85
C LEU A 135 -5.28 -3.34 -21.82
N GLU A 136 -4.95 -2.48 -22.78
CA GLU A 136 -3.88 -2.69 -23.77
C GLU A 136 -2.51 -2.81 -23.09
N PHE A 137 -2.23 -1.96 -22.11
CA PHE A 137 -0.95 -1.97 -21.40
C PHE A 137 -0.84 -3.14 -20.41
N ILE A 138 -1.95 -3.54 -19.80
CA ILE A 138 -2.05 -4.77 -19.00
C ILE A 138 -1.70 -5.98 -19.86
N GLU A 139 -2.32 -6.11 -21.05
CA GLU A 139 -2.06 -7.20 -22.00
C GLU A 139 -0.59 -7.22 -22.42
N GLU A 140 0.01 -6.05 -22.68
CA GLU A 140 1.44 -5.92 -22.98
C GLU A 140 2.32 -6.44 -21.82
N LEU A 141 2.07 -5.99 -20.59
CA LEU A 141 2.84 -6.40 -19.41
C LEU A 141 2.74 -7.90 -19.16
N PHE A 142 1.55 -8.48 -19.26
CA PHE A 142 1.35 -9.91 -19.03
C PHE A 142 1.98 -10.77 -20.11
N THR A 143 1.86 -10.36 -21.38
CA THR A 143 2.54 -11.05 -22.50
C THR A 143 4.05 -11.10 -22.28
N LYS A 144 4.63 -9.99 -21.80
CA LYS A 144 6.06 -9.87 -21.58
C LYS A 144 6.58 -10.64 -20.35
N LEU A 145 5.81 -10.64 -19.26
CA LEU A 145 6.32 -11.04 -17.94
C LEU A 145 5.79 -12.40 -17.45
N SER A 146 4.71 -12.92 -18.01
CA SER A 146 4.06 -14.15 -17.53
C SER A 146 4.94 -15.39 -17.65
N THR A 147 5.86 -15.44 -18.61
CA THR A 147 6.81 -16.56 -18.77
C THR A 147 7.89 -16.58 -17.68
N LYS A 148 8.21 -15.43 -17.08
CA LYS A 148 9.26 -15.27 -16.07
C LYS A 148 8.73 -15.22 -14.64
N TYR A 149 7.52 -14.70 -14.45
CA TYR A 149 6.95 -14.45 -13.14
C TYR A 149 5.61 -15.17 -12.96
N GLN A 150 5.32 -15.56 -11.72
CA GLN A 150 3.94 -15.78 -11.32
C GLN A 150 3.34 -14.40 -11.04
N ILE A 151 2.47 -13.95 -11.94
CA ILE A 151 1.84 -12.65 -11.81
C ILE A 151 0.59 -12.82 -10.93
N ILE A 152 0.47 -11.95 -9.94
CA ILE A 152 -0.76 -11.76 -9.18
C ILE A 152 -1.22 -10.33 -9.41
N TYR A 153 -2.40 -10.21 -10.00
CA TYR A 153 -3.02 -8.95 -10.33
C TYR A 153 -3.99 -8.52 -9.23
N CYS A 154 -3.82 -7.29 -8.74
CA CYS A 154 -4.57 -6.77 -7.60
C CYS A 154 -5.35 -5.52 -7.98
N ARG A 155 -6.67 -5.65 -8.17
CA ARG A 155 -7.60 -4.51 -8.33
C ARG A 155 -8.90 -4.75 -7.55
N PRO A 156 -8.89 -4.59 -6.22
CA PRO A 156 -10.08 -4.82 -5.41
C PRO A 156 -11.25 -3.96 -5.85
N SER A 157 -12.46 -4.49 -5.65
CA SER A 157 -13.72 -3.78 -5.79
C SER A 157 -14.24 -3.32 -4.42
N ASN A 158 -15.39 -2.66 -4.42
CA ASN A 158 -16.09 -2.26 -3.19
C ASN A 158 -16.57 -3.45 -2.33
N LYS A 159 -16.46 -4.69 -2.82
CA LYS A 159 -16.73 -5.90 -2.04
C LYS A 159 -15.56 -6.27 -1.11
N GLU A 160 -14.34 -5.96 -1.52
CA GLU A 160 -13.12 -6.34 -0.80
C GLU A 160 -12.59 -5.22 0.09
N ILE A 161 -12.82 -3.95 -0.27
CA ILE A 161 -12.32 -2.80 0.48
C ILE A 161 -13.46 -1.84 0.88
N ILE A 162 -13.28 -1.20 2.02
CA ILE A 162 -14.18 -0.14 2.50
C ILE A 162 -14.03 1.14 1.66
N ASP A 163 -15.10 1.92 1.58
CA ASP A 163 -15.09 3.19 0.85
C ASP A 163 -14.11 4.19 1.48
N ASP A 164 -13.33 4.84 0.61
CA ASP A 164 -12.35 5.88 0.92
C ASP A 164 -12.62 7.16 0.12
N ASN A 165 -13.90 7.46 -0.11
CA ASN A 165 -14.38 8.61 -0.89
C ASN A 165 -13.88 8.58 -2.33
N SER A 166 -13.71 7.39 -2.88
CA SER A 166 -13.24 7.16 -4.24
C SER A 166 -14.19 6.22 -4.95
N LYS A 167 -14.99 6.75 -5.87
CA LYS A 167 -15.94 5.95 -6.65
C LYS A 167 -15.17 4.97 -7.54
N ILE A 168 -15.33 3.68 -7.30
CA ILE A 168 -14.77 2.62 -8.13
C ILE A 168 -15.69 2.43 -9.35
N TYR A 169 -15.08 2.35 -10.54
CA TYR A 169 -15.78 2.14 -11.79
C TYR A 169 -15.56 0.70 -12.30
N GLU A 170 -16.51 0.23 -13.11
CA GLU A 170 -16.35 -1.03 -13.83
C GLU A 170 -15.19 -0.96 -14.82
N PHE A 171 -14.44 -2.05 -14.89
CA PHE A 171 -13.27 -2.17 -15.75
C PHE A 171 -13.17 -3.63 -16.20
N ASN A 172 -13.06 -3.87 -17.51
CA ASN A 172 -13.14 -5.21 -18.12
C ASN A 172 -11.84 -6.03 -18.03
N ASP A 173 -10.93 -5.65 -17.13
CA ASP A 173 -9.64 -6.31 -16.95
C ASP A 173 -9.77 -7.73 -16.43
N LYS A 174 -10.69 -8.00 -15.50
CA LYS A 174 -10.90 -9.35 -14.95
C LYS A 174 -11.33 -10.33 -16.04
N SER A 175 -12.24 -9.93 -16.92
CA SER A 175 -12.69 -10.74 -18.05
C SER A 175 -11.55 -10.97 -19.05
N LEU A 176 -10.80 -9.91 -19.40
CA LEU A 176 -9.61 -9.98 -20.25
C LEU A 176 -8.58 -10.99 -19.70
N ILE A 177 -8.30 -10.93 -18.39
CA ILE A 177 -7.35 -11.81 -17.71
C ILE A 177 -7.81 -13.26 -17.79
N LYS A 178 -9.06 -13.55 -17.43
CA LYS A 178 -9.58 -14.92 -17.43
C LYS A 178 -9.62 -15.53 -18.83
N GLU A 179 -9.84 -14.72 -19.87
CA GLU A 179 -9.90 -15.19 -21.25
C GLU A 179 -8.51 -15.39 -21.88
N LYS A 180 -7.60 -14.42 -21.71
CA LYS A 180 -6.31 -14.39 -22.43
C LYS A 180 -5.10 -14.83 -21.61
N PHE A 181 -5.18 -14.72 -20.28
CA PHE A 181 -4.05 -14.92 -19.38
C PHE A 181 -4.44 -15.78 -18.17
N PRO A 182 -4.87 -17.06 -18.38
CA PRO A 182 -5.34 -17.92 -17.30
C PRO A 182 -4.28 -18.21 -16.23
N ASP A 183 -3.00 -18.07 -16.56
CA ASP A 183 -1.88 -18.23 -15.61
C ASP A 183 -1.67 -17.01 -14.70
N VAL A 184 -2.34 -15.88 -14.98
CA VAL A 184 -2.30 -14.69 -14.12
C VAL A 184 -3.38 -14.84 -13.06
N LEU A 185 -2.97 -14.82 -11.79
CA LEU A 185 -3.90 -14.98 -10.67
C LEU A 185 -4.53 -13.65 -10.29
N LEU A 186 -5.84 -13.63 -10.08
CA LEU A 186 -6.54 -12.50 -9.49
C LEU A 186 -6.51 -12.62 -7.97
N ILE A 187 -6.14 -11.54 -7.26
CA ILE A 187 -6.12 -11.55 -5.79
C ILE A 187 -7.51 -11.83 -5.19
N GLU A 188 -8.57 -11.48 -5.89
CA GLU A 188 -9.95 -11.74 -5.47
C GLU A 188 -10.32 -13.21 -5.57
N ASP A 189 -9.82 -13.92 -6.60
CA ASP A 189 -10.03 -15.36 -6.71
C ASP A 189 -9.26 -16.05 -5.56
N LEU A 190 -8.02 -15.63 -5.28
CA LEU A 190 -7.27 -16.09 -4.10
C LEU A 190 -8.00 -15.80 -2.79
N TYR A 191 -8.71 -14.67 -2.69
CA TYR A 191 -9.49 -14.32 -1.51
C TYR A 191 -10.70 -15.22 -1.31
N GLN A 192 -11.42 -15.56 -2.39
CA GLN A 192 -12.55 -16.50 -2.29
C GLN A 192 -12.09 -17.89 -1.83
N ASP A 193 -10.89 -18.31 -2.22
CA ASP A 193 -10.32 -19.59 -1.83
C ASP A 193 -9.68 -19.58 -0.42
N SER A 194 -9.44 -18.39 0.14
CA SER A 194 -8.74 -18.22 1.42
C SER A 194 -9.71 -18.12 2.60
N VAL A 195 -10.09 -19.27 3.15
CA VAL A 195 -11.00 -19.33 4.30
C VAL A 195 -10.35 -18.73 5.55
N GLY A 196 -11.06 -17.76 6.16
CA GLY A 196 -10.71 -17.20 7.47
C GLY A 196 -9.72 -16.04 7.45
N LEU A 197 -9.17 -15.68 6.29
CA LEU A 197 -8.37 -14.46 6.13
C LEU A 197 -9.29 -13.27 5.82
N SER A 198 -8.92 -12.11 6.33
CA SER A 198 -9.45 -10.85 5.83
C SER A 198 -8.73 -10.43 4.54
N PHE A 199 -9.29 -9.50 3.76
CA PHE A 199 -8.70 -9.14 2.47
C PHE A 199 -7.33 -8.47 2.62
N ASN A 200 -7.16 -7.56 3.59
CA ASN A 200 -5.84 -7.01 3.89
C ASN A 200 -4.89 -8.06 4.45
N GLU A 201 -5.34 -9.01 5.28
CA GLU A 201 -4.46 -10.09 5.75
C GLU A 201 -3.96 -10.98 4.60
N LEU A 202 -4.83 -11.34 3.66
CA LEU A 202 -4.45 -12.05 2.43
C LEU A 202 -3.39 -11.27 1.65
N GLN A 203 -3.62 -9.98 1.39
CA GLN A 203 -2.66 -9.15 0.65
C GLN A 203 -1.30 -9.14 1.34
N LEU A 204 -1.26 -9.03 2.68
CA LEU A 204 0.00 -9.05 3.42
C LEU A 204 0.74 -10.39 3.26
N LYS A 205 0.02 -11.52 3.32
CA LYS A 205 0.60 -12.86 3.13
C LYS A 205 1.11 -13.07 1.70
N VAL A 206 0.33 -12.68 0.70
CA VAL A 206 0.72 -12.79 -0.71
C VAL A 206 1.93 -11.91 -1.00
N PHE A 207 1.92 -10.65 -0.55
CA PHE A 207 2.97 -9.68 -0.86
C PHE A 207 4.28 -10.01 -0.12
N ALA A 208 4.22 -10.68 1.03
CA ALA A 208 5.41 -11.15 1.74
C ALA A 208 6.25 -12.16 0.96
N ASN A 209 5.65 -12.84 -0.02
CA ASN A 209 6.34 -13.78 -0.92
C ASN A 209 6.84 -13.14 -2.22
N ALA A 210 6.57 -11.85 -2.44
CA ALA A 210 7.03 -11.13 -3.63
C ALA A 210 8.27 -10.25 -3.36
N ASP A 211 9.08 -10.07 -4.41
CA ASP A 211 10.24 -9.15 -4.45
C ASP A 211 10.15 -8.16 -5.62
N ARG A 212 9.05 -8.21 -6.38
CA ARG A 212 8.81 -7.45 -7.60
C ARG A 212 7.39 -6.91 -7.59
N PHE A 213 7.26 -5.60 -7.77
CA PHE A 213 5.99 -4.89 -7.74
C PHE A 213 5.90 -3.90 -8.91
N ILE A 214 4.75 -3.85 -9.58
CA ILE A 214 4.34 -2.70 -10.39
C ILE A 214 3.10 -2.14 -9.71
N SER A 215 3.22 -0.95 -9.12
CA SER A 215 2.15 -0.36 -8.32
C SER A 215 1.75 1.03 -8.79
N LEU A 216 0.57 1.47 -8.38
CA LEU A 216 0.07 2.82 -8.70
C LEU A 216 0.11 3.72 -7.49
N LEU A 217 0.21 5.02 -7.77
CA LEU A 217 0.03 6.08 -6.79
C LEU A 217 -1.20 5.84 -5.89
N GLY A 218 -1.00 6.03 -4.59
CA GLY A 218 -1.99 5.82 -3.55
C GLY A 218 -1.53 4.75 -2.57
N GLY A 219 -2.47 4.16 -1.84
CA GLY A 219 -2.20 3.18 -0.78
C GLY A 219 -1.33 2.01 -1.24
N TYR A 220 -1.55 1.49 -2.45
CA TYR A 220 -0.77 0.37 -2.99
C TYR A 220 0.71 0.67 -3.16
N SER A 221 1.07 1.83 -3.72
CA SER A 221 2.49 2.21 -3.84
C SER A 221 3.23 2.21 -2.50
N LEU A 222 2.55 2.61 -1.42
CA LEU A 222 3.10 2.55 -0.07
C LEU A 222 3.12 1.12 0.46
N LEU A 223 2.02 0.40 0.36
CA LEU A 223 1.91 -0.98 0.86
C LEU A 223 2.97 -1.88 0.22
N CYS A 224 3.13 -1.86 -1.11
CA CYS A 224 4.18 -2.60 -1.81
C CYS A 224 5.59 -2.20 -1.32
N SER A 225 5.78 -0.93 -0.91
CA SER A 225 7.07 -0.46 -0.38
C SER A 225 7.39 -0.99 1.02
N TYR A 226 6.46 -1.66 1.72
CA TYR A 226 6.74 -2.41 2.96
C TYR A 226 7.39 -3.79 2.72
N PHE A 227 7.41 -4.27 1.48
CA PHE A 227 7.79 -5.64 1.16
C PHE A 227 9.18 -5.80 0.53
N GLN A 228 10.07 -4.85 0.76
CA GLN A 228 11.44 -4.86 0.22
C GLN A 228 11.42 -4.99 -1.31
N GLY A 229 12.45 -5.60 -1.91
CA GLY A 229 12.48 -5.84 -3.35
C GLY A 229 12.54 -4.56 -4.19
N THR A 230 12.01 -4.63 -5.41
CA THR A 230 11.89 -3.49 -6.33
C THR A 230 10.43 -3.16 -6.57
N ASN A 231 10.08 -1.87 -6.49
CA ASN A 231 8.74 -1.37 -6.76
C ASN A 231 8.80 -0.30 -7.86
N ILE A 232 8.26 -0.63 -9.04
CA ILE A 232 8.03 0.32 -10.13
C ILE A 232 6.68 0.99 -9.86
N ILE A 233 6.71 2.29 -9.56
CA ILE A 233 5.52 3.05 -9.18
C ILE A 233 5.10 3.94 -10.34
N TYR A 234 3.91 3.70 -10.89
CA TYR A 234 3.27 4.61 -11.82
C TYR A 234 2.48 5.68 -11.05
N ALA A 235 2.91 6.94 -11.18
CA ALA A 235 2.14 8.09 -10.73
C ALA A 235 2.01 9.07 -11.90
N ALA A 236 0.81 9.11 -12.49
CA ALA A 236 0.56 9.94 -13.66
C ALA A 236 0.67 11.42 -13.29
N ARG A 237 1.33 12.17 -14.17
CA ARG A 237 1.25 13.62 -14.20
C ARG A 237 0.26 13.98 -15.30
N SER A 238 -0.99 14.24 -14.93
CA SER A 238 -1.97 14.70 -15.90
C SER A 238 -1.96 16.22 -16.00
N HIS A 239 -2.52 16.75 -17.09
CA HIS A 239 -2.74 18.20 -17.23
C HIS A 239 -3.74 18.74 -16.19
N LEU A 240 -4.56 17.87 -15.59
CA LEU A 240 -5.55 18.22 -14.58
C LEU A 240 -4.94 18.25 -13.18
N ARG A 241 -4.04 17.30 -12.88
CA ARG A 241 -3.44 17.18 -11.56
C ARG A 241 -2.09 16.46 -11.57
N GLU A 242 -1.20 16.98 -10.74
CA GLU A 242 0.04 16.30 -10.35
C GLU A 242 -0.09 15.78 -8.91
N ALA A 243 0.33 14.54 -8.70
CA ALA A 243 0.41 13.96 -7.37
C ALA A 243 1.39 14.75 -6.49
N HIS A 244 1.00 15.08 -5.27
CA HIS A 244 1.86 15.82 -4.35
C HIS A 244 3.20 15.09 -4.10
N GLU A 245 3.18 13.76 -4.09
CA GLU A 245 4.34 12.88 -3.93
C GLU A 245 5.44 13.21 -4.95
N ILE A 246 5.07 13.60 -6.18
CA ILE A 246 6.00 14.01 -7.24
C ILE A 246 6.65 15.35 -6.87
N GLY A 247 5.84 16.37 -6.58
CA GLY A 247 6.33 17.71 -6.21
C GLY A 247 7.21 17.71 -4.95
N TYR A 248 6.90 16.85 -3.98
CA TYR A 248 7.70 16.67 -2.77
C TYR A 248 8.90 15.72 -2.96
N LYS A 249 9.03 15.06 -4.12
CA LYS A 249 10.06 14.04 -4.40
C LYS A 249 10.05 12.92 -3.37
N ALA A 250 8.85 12.50 -2.96
CA ALA A 250 8.64 11.51 -1.92
C ALA A 250 9.21 10.13 -2.28
N PHE A 251 8.99 9.70 -3.54
CA PHE A 251 9.48 8.44 -4.08
C PHE A 251 11.00 8.31 -3.95
N ASP A 252 11.75 9.37 -4.29
CA ASP A 252 13.21 9.39 -4.22
C ASP A 252 13.74 9.42 -2.78
N ARG A 253 12.98 10.03 -1.85
CA ARG A 253 13.53 10.50 -0.58
C ARG A 253 13.17 9.66 0.63
N TRP A 254 11.98 9.06 0.64
CA TRP A 254 11.53 8.38 1.85
C TRP A 254 10.65 7.16 1.64
N TYR A 255 10.17 6.85 0.43
CA TYR A 255 9.47 5.58 0.18
C TYR A 255 10.35 4.35 0.46
N HIS A 256 11.64 4.41 0.17
CA HIS A 256 12.56 3.32 0.51
C HIS A 256 12.68 3.07 2.02
N LYS A 257 12.33 4.05 2.88
CA LYS A 257 12.49 3.93 4.33
C LYS A 257 11.51 2.96 4.99
N PHE A 258 10.47 2.51 4.29
CA PHE A 258 9.49 1.55 4.82
C PHE A 258 10.08 0.15 5.01
N SER A 259 10.99 -0.26 4.14
CA SER A 259 11.58 -1.61 4.22
C SER A 259 12.99 -1.73 3.62
N GLY A 260 13.53 -0.67 3.03
CA GLY A 260 14.75 -0.73 2.20
C GLY A 260 14.47 -1.08 0.74
N SER A 261 13.20 -1.06 0.30
CA SER A 261 12.81 -1.32 -1.09
C SER A 261 13.46 -0.34 -2.07
N LYS A 262 13.79 -0.84 -3.27
CA LYS A 262 14.23 -0.02 -4.39
C LYS A 262 13.00 0.59 -5.07
N ILE A 263 12.91 1.91 -5.07
CA ILE A 263 11.78 2.67 -5.60
C ILE A 263 12.14 3.21 -6.99
N LEU A 264 11.29 2.92 -7.97
CA LEU A 264 11.45 3.36 -9.36
C LEU A 264 10.19 4.09 -9.79
N TYR A 265 10.22 5.42 -9.75
CA TYR A 265 9.10 6.25 -10.17
C TYR A 265 9.00 6.35 -11.70
N CYS A 266 7.80 6.18 -12.23
CA CYS A 266 7.43 6.36 -13.64
C CYS A 266 6.23 7.30 -13.77
N ASP A 267 6.30 8.22 -14.72
CA ASP A 267 5.24 9.19 -15.03
C ASP A 267 4.46 8.85 -16.31
N SER A 268 4.84 7.78 -16.99
CA SER A 268 4.34 7.37 -18.29
C SER A 268 4.51 5.86 -18.50
N TYR A 269 3.72 5.27 -19.40
CA TYR A 269 3.87 3.85 -19.77
C TYR A 269 5.23 3.56 -20.40
N ASP A 270 5.81 4.48 -21.17
CA ASP A 270 7.17 4.32 -21.70
C ASP A 270 8.22 4.27 -20.60
N ALA A 271 8.06 5.06 -19.54
CA ALA A 271 8.94 4.96 -18.37
C ALA A 271 8.79 3.58 -17.69
N ILE A 272 7.56 3.06 -17.54
CA ILE A 272 7.34 1.71 -17.02
C ILE A 272 8.03 0.67 -17.91
N ARG A 273 7.83 0.71 -19.24
CA ARG A 273 8.48 -0.20 -20.20
C ARG A 273 9.99 -0.24 -20.00
N ARG A 274 10.64 0.94 -19.94
CA ARG A 274 12.07 1.06 -19.70
C ARG A 274 12.50 0.43 -18.37
N GLN A 275 11.77 0.69 -17.28
CA GLN A 275 12.10 0.12 -15.97
C GLN A 275 11.88 -1.40 -15.92
N VAL A 276 10.83 -1.89 -16.60
CA VAL A 276 10.58 -3.32 -16.77
C VAL A 276 11.76 -3.94 -17.52
N ASP A 277 12.13 -3.46 -18.71
CA ASP A 277 13.27 -3.99 -19.47
C ASP A 277 14.59 -4.04 -18.69
N LEU A 278 14.82 -3.05 -17.82
CA LEU A 278 16.06 -2.93 -17.04
C LEU A 278 16.09 -3.82 -15.79
N HIS A 279 14.94 -4.19 -15.24
CA HIS A 279 14.87 -4.76 -13.89
C HIS A 279 14.09 -6.07 -13.80
N TYR A 280 13.10 -6.29 -14.68
CA TYR A 280 12.13 -7.40 -14.63
C TYR A 280 12.26 -8.22 -15.90
#